data_AF-A0A1V6CEV5-F1
#
_entry.id   AF-A0A1V6CEV5-F1
#
_cell.length_a   1.000
_cell.length_b   1.000
_cell.length_c   1.000
_cell.angle_alpha   90.00
_cell.angle_beta   90.00
_cell.angle_gamma   90.00
#
_symmetry.space_group_name_H-M   'P 1'
#
loop_
_entity.id
_entity.type
_entity.pdbx_description
1 polymer ?
#
loop_
_entity_poly.entity_id
_entity_poly.type
_entity_poly.pdbx_seq_one_letter_code
_entity_poly.pdbx_strand_id
1 'polypeptide(L)'
;MGVQFIKGGYNLGRNYPAYKFTGLIMPLLMLGLLLLLIRPIVPGGAPFFSEKGPGSQHAPILISFAIAFFIGIFAQRTQFCTMGAVRDIILMRDFHLASGVIGLLIFAFLSNLVLGQFKPGFAGQPIAHTNQIWNFLGMALSGLAYALAGGCPGRQLFLSGEGNIDAGVFVIGMIVGAGFANNFGVAASPAGIGPWSAFAVIVGLLFCIATGVFMRKKIV
;
A
#
# COMPACT_ATOMS: atom_id res chain seq x y z
N MET A 1 14.24 8.28 -6.74
CA MET A 1 13.54 8.46 -8.03
C MET A 1 12.27 9.33 -7.89
N GLY A 2 11.22 8.91 -7.19
CA GLY A 2 9.98 9.70 -7.09
C GLY A 2 10.14 11.15 -6.57
N VAL A 3 11.00 11.37 -5.55
CA VAL A 3 11.30 12.72 -5.03
C VAL A 3 11.91 13.64 -6.11
N GLN A 4 12.64 13.10 -7.08
CA GLN A 4 13.24 13.90 -8.17
C GLN A 4 12.17 14.38 -9.16
N PHE A 5 11.11 13.59 -9.40
CA PHE A 5 9.97 14.03 -10.22
C PHE A 5 9.19 15.16 -9.54
N ILE A 6 8.99 15.06 -8.22
CA ILE A 6 8.35 16.11 -7.42
C ILE A 6 9.20 17.38 -7.41
N LYS A 7 10.53 17.26 -7.19
CA LYS A 7 11.46 18.40 -7.33
C LYS A 7 11.44 19.01 -8.74
N GLY A 8 11.18 18.20 -9.77
CA GLY A 8 11.11 18.62 -11.17
C GLY A 8 9.76 19.20 -11.62
N GLY A 9 8.86 19.57 -10.70
CA GLY A 9 7.61 20.26 -11.03
C GLY A 9 6.40 19.36 -11.32
N TYR A 10 6.45 18.08 -10.93
CA TYR A 10 5.27 17.21 -10.96
C TYR A 10 4.18 17.74 -10.01
N ASN A 11 2.96 17.89 -10.51
CA ASN A 11 1.82 18.38 -9.74
C ASN A 11 0.56 17.59 -10.10
N LEU A 12 -0.14 17.09 -9.08
CA LEU A 12 -1.39 16.32 -9.19
C LEU A 12 -2.63 17.18 -9.52
N GLY A 13 -2.45 18.48 -9.75
CA GLY A 13 -3.54 19.40 -10.06
C GLY A 13 -4.03 20.15 -8.83
N ARG A 14 -5.18 20.83 -8.95
CA ARG A 14 -5.75 21.65 -7.88
C ARG A 14 -6.75 20.82 -7.09
N ASN A 15 -6.65 20.84 -5.76
CA ASN A 15 -7.62 20.21 -4.89
C ASN A 15 -8.92 21.04 -4.86
N TYR A 16 -10.07 20.38 -4.96
CA TYR A 16 -11.38 21.02 -4.92
C TYR A 16 -12.16 20.53 -3.69
N PRO A 17 -12.90 21.42 -3.01
CA PRO A 17 -13.78 21.00 -1.92
C PRO A 17 -14.87 20.09 -2.47
N ALA A 18 -14.90 18.84 -2.00
CA ALA A 18 -15.94 17.88 -2.35
C ALA A 18 -17.09 17.90 -1.33
N TYR A 19 -18.24 17.35 -1.73
CA TYR A 19 -19.40 17.21 -0.84
C TYR A 19 -19.11 16.22 0.30
N LYS A 20 -19.65 16.49 1.49
CA LYS A 20 -19.48 15.65 2.69
C LYS A 20 -19.90 14.19 2.48
N PHE A 21 -20.95 13.95 1.67
CA PHE A 21 -21.42 12.61 1.35
C PHE A 21 -20.36 11.78 0.61
N THR A 22 -19.57 12.42 -0.25
CA THR A 22 -18.56 11.73 -1.07
C THR A 22 -17.41 11.20 -0.21
N GLY A 23 -17.12 11.81 0.94
CA GLY A 23 -16.15 11.30 1.91
C GLY A 23 -16.64 10.07 2.68
N LEU A 24 -17.95 9.82 2.73
CA LEU A 24 -18.55 8.67 3.42
C LEU A 24 -18.52 7.39 2.56
N ILE A 25 -18.31 7.52 1.25
CA ILE A 25 -18.35 6.41 0.30
C ILE A 25 -17.35 5.32 0.66
N MET A 26 -16.10 5.68 1.00
CA MET A 26 -15.07 4.69 1.30
C MET A 26 -15.26 3.96 2.63
N PRO A 27 -15.57 4.65 3.75
CA PRO A 27 -15.96 3.99 4.98
C PRO A 27 -17.16 3.04 4.82
N LEU A 28 -18.17 3.45 4.04
CA LEU A 28 -19.32 2.60 3.72
C LEU A 28 -18.94 1.38 2.89
N LEU A 29 -18.06 1.53 1.89
CA LEU A 29 -17.55 0.41 1.10
C LEU A 29 -16.83 -0.61 1.99
N MET A 30 -15.95 -0.14 2.89
CA MET A 30 -15.21 -1.00 3.82
C MET A 30 -16.12 -1.69 4.84
N LEU A 31 -17.15 -1.00 5.34
CA LEU A 31 -18.20 -1.60 6.16
C LEU A 31 -18.98 -2.66 5.38
N GLY A 32 -19.30 -2.41 4.10
CA GLY A 32 -19.95 -3.38 3.22
C GLY A 32 -19.10 -4.65 3.03
N LEU A 33 -17.79 -4.49 2.80
CA LEU A 33 -16.83 -5.60 2.72
C LEU A 33 -16.75 -6.39 4.04
N LEU A 34 -16.75 -5.70 5.19
CA LEU A 34 -16.76 -6.33 6.51
C LEU A 34 -18.06 -7.11 6.77
N LEU A 35 -19.21 -6.57 6.37
CA LEU A 35 -20.51 -7.25 6.51
C LEU A 35 -20.59 -8.50 5.62
N LEU A 36 -20.08 -8.42 4.39
CA LEU A 36 -19.94 -9.57 3.49
C LEU A 36 -19.06 -10.68 4.07
N LEU A 37 -18.04 -10.33 4.86
CA LEU A 37 -17.18 -11.30 5.55
C LEU A 37 -17.92 -12.04 6.67
N ILE A 38 -18.76 -11.35 7.44
CA ILE A 38 -19.49 -11.93 8.58
C ILE A 38 -20.70 -12.75 8.12
N ARG A 39 -21.37 -12.32 7.04
CA ARG A 39 -22.52 -13.02 6.47
C ARG A 39 -22.41 -13.05 4.94
N PRO A 40 -21.95 -14.17 4.35
CA PRO A 40 -22.00 -14.33 2.90
C PRO A 40 -23.48 -14.31 2.46
N ILE A 41 -23.81 -13.40 1.56
CA ILE A 41 -25.19 -13.16 1.09
C ILE A 41 -25.64 -14.28 0.13
N VAL A 42 -24.70 -15.05 -0.42
CA VAL A 42 -24.96 -16.09 -1.42
C VAL A 42 -24.42 -17.44 -0.94
N PRO A 43 -25.26 -18.47 -0.72
CA PRO A 43 -24.79 -19.82 -0.43
C PRO A 43 -24.04 -20.35 -1.67
N GLY A 44 -22.72 -20.49 -1.58
CA GLY A 44 -21.86 -20.96 -2.69
C GLY A 44 -21.42 -19.89 -3.70
N GLY A 45 -21.70 -18.60 -3.44
CA GLY A 45 -21.20 -17.48 -4.24
C GLY A 45 -20.21 -16.60 -3.46
N ALA A 46 -19.70 -15.56 -4.12
CA ALA A 46 -18.72 -14.63 -3.54
C ALA A 46 -19.14 -14.13 -2.13
N PRO A 47 -18.22 -14.09 -1.15
CA PRO A 47 -16.76 -14.28 -1.26
C PRO A 47 -16.30 -15.75 -1.31
N PHE A 48 -15.46 -16.09 -2.30
CA PHE A 48 -14.74 -17.37 -2.33
C PHE A 48 -13.66 -17.34 -1.23
N PHE A 49 -13.84 -18.14 -0.18
CA PHE A 49 -12.81 -18.29 0.84
C PHE A 49 -11.65 -19.08 0.25
N SER A 50 -10.47 -18.46 0.25
CA SER A 50 -9.25 -19.12 -0.20
C SER A 50 -8.84 -20.16 0.84
N GLU A 51 -8.76 -21.43 0.45
CA GLU A 51 -8.28 -22.51 1.33
C GLU A 51 -6.74 -22.49 1.52
N LYS A 52 -6.01 -21.87 0.57
CA LYS A 52 -4.54 -21.82 0.56
C LYS A 52 -4.02 -20.46 0.11
N GLY A 53 -3.12 -19.87 0.89
CA GLY A 53 -2.40 -18.64 0.53
C GLY A 53 -2.41 -17.60 1.66
N PRO A 54 -1.88 -16.38 1.43
CA PRO A 54 -1.89 -15.31 2.44
C PRO A 54 -3.31 -14.87 2.83
N GLY A 55 -4.31 -15.11 1.97
CA GLY A 55 -5.72 -14.80 2.26
C GLY A 55 -6.43 -15.78 3.20
N SER A 56 -5.86 -16.97 3.45
CA SER A 56 -6.42 -17.96 4.39
C SER A 56 -5.90 -17.79 5.82
N GLN A 57 -4.81 -17.03 5.99
CA GLN A 57 -4.23 -16.70 7.28
C GLN A 57 -4.96 -15.50 7.88
N HIS A 58 -6.13 -15.73 8.47
CA HIS A 58 -6.85 -14.67 9.19
C HIS A 58 -6.57 -14.74 10.69
N ALA A 59 -6.26 -13.58 11.28
CA ALA A 59 -6.30 -13.42 12.73
C ALA A 59 -7.77 -13.36 13.21
N PRO A 60 -8.06 -13.58 14.51
CA PRO A 60 -9.41 -13.45 15.04
C PRO A 60 -9.98 -12.06 14.72
N ILE A 61 -11.09 -12.03 13.98
CA ILE A 61 -11.65 -10.82 13.34
C ILE A 61 -11.86 -9.69 14.36
N LEU A 62 -12.36 -10.02 15.55
CA LEU A 62 -12.58 -9.06 16.65
C LEU A 62 -11.29 -8.42 17.15
N ILE A 63 -10.22 -9.21 17.31
CA ILE A 63 -8.93 -8.73 17.78
C ILE A 63 -8.28 -7.86 16.71
N SER A 64 -8.33 -8.29 15.44
CA SER A 64 -7.83 -7.49 14.32
C SER A 64 -8.58 -6.17 14.16
N PHE A 65 -9.91 -6.17 14.33
CA PHE A 65 -10.71 -4.96 14.27
C PHE A 65 -10.36 -3.99 15.41
N ALA A 66 -10.27 -4.48 16.65
CA ALA A 66 -9.89 -3.64 17.78
C ALA A 66 -8.51 -3.01 17.58
N ILE A 67 -7.51 -3.81 17.19
CA ILE A 67 -6.16 -3.33 16.92
C ILE A 67 -6.14 -2.32 15.75
N ALA A 68 -6.82 -2.62 14.65
CA ALA A 68 -6.92 -1.73 13.49
C ALA A 68 -7.60 -0.41 13.84
N PHE A 69 -8.63 -0.43 14.69
CA PHE A 69 -9.32 0.76 15.16
C PHE A 69 -8.39 1.68 15.97
N PHE A 70 -7.66 1.12 16.94
CA PHE A 70 -6.69 1.90 17.72
C PHE A 70 -5.55 2.44 16.85
N ILE A 71 -4.96 1.61 15.99
CA ILE A 71 -3.90 2.03 15.07
C ILE A 71 -4.41 3.14 14.15
N GLY A 72 -5.65 3.04 13.65
CA GLY A 72 -6.28 4.07 12.83
C GLY A 72 -6.35 5.43 13.53
N ILE A 73 -6.79 5.46 14.80
CA ILE A 73 -6.83 6.70 15.60
C ILE A 73 -5.45 7.34 15.75
N PHE A 74 -4.44 6.54 16.09
CA PHE A 74 -3.06 7.04 16.23
C PHE A 74 -2.47 7.48 14.90
N ALA A 75 -2.71 6.73 13.84
CA ALA A 75 -2.18 7.02 12.51
C ALA A 75 -2.78 8.30 11.91
N GLN A 76 -4.08 8.55 12.15
CA GLN A 76 -4.75 9.77 11.74
C GLN A 76 -4.10 11.01 12.38
N ARG A 77 -3.77 10.95 13.67
CA ARG A 77 -3.14 12.06 14.40
C ARG A 77 -1.67 12.26 14.04
N THR A 78 -0.93 11.17 13.82
CA THR A 78 0.51 11.22 13.56
C THR A 78 0.85 11.52 12.10
N GLN A 79 -0.13 11.45 11.19
CA GLN A 79 0.06 11.64 9.74
C GLN A 79 1.26 10.84 9.21
N PHE A 80 1.42 9.63 9.74
CA PHE A 80 2.60 8.81 9.51
C PHE A 80 2.73 8.44 8.04
N CYS A 81 3.81 8.91 7.41
CA CYS A 81 4.11 8.61 6.02
C CYS A 81 5.60 8.29 5.90
N THR A 82 5.94 7.05 5.58
CA THR A 82 7.32 6.63 5.28
C THR A 82 7.92 7.46 4.15
N MET A 83 7.11 7.82 3.15
CA MET A 83 7.53 8.69 2.05
C MET A 83 7.71 10.16 2.49
N GLY A 84 6.88 10.62 3.44
CA GLY A 84 7.00 11.93 4.08
C GLY A 84 8.30 12.02 4.87
N ALA A 85 8.63 11.00 5.66
CA ALA A 85 9.89 10.93 6.41
C ALA A 85 11.12 11.06 5.49
N VAL A 86 11.15 10.31 4.38
CA VAL A 86 12.26 10.40 3.40
C VAL A 86 12.32 11.78 2.74
N ARG A 87 11.18 12.35 2.36
CA ARG A 87 11.12 13.69 1.76
C ARG A 87 11.60 14.76 2.75
N ASP A 88 11.16 14.69 3.99
CA ASP A 88 11.41 15.71 5.01
C ASP A 88 12.88 15.65 5.48
N ILE A 89 13.48 14.46 5.57
CA ILE A 89 14.94 14.32 5.77
C ILE A 89 15.72 14.96 4.61
N ILE A 90 15.35 14.66 3.36
CA ILE A 90 16.11 15.10 2.17
C ILE A 90 15.94 16.60 1.90
N LEU A 91 14.76 17.17 2.16
CA LEU A 91 14.43 18.54 1.78
C LEU A 91 14.53 19.52 2.96
N MET A 92 14.04 19.12 4.13
CA MET A 92 13.94 19.98 5.32
C MET A 92 14.94 19.60 6.42
N ARG A 93 15.62 18.45 6.31
CA ARG A 93 16.49 17.86 7.34
C ARG A 93 15.77 17.62 8.68
N ASP A 94 14.46 17.35 8.63
CA ASP A 94 13.66 17.03 9.81
C ASP A 94 13.61 15.50 10.03
N PHE A 95 13.98 15.06 11.23
CA PHE A 95 14.01 13.65 11.63
C PHE A 95 12.81 13.22 12.48
N HIS A 96 11.87 14.12 12.77
CA HIS A 96 10.71 13.81 13.62
C HIS A 96 9.90 12.64 13.06
N LEU A 97 9.54 12.67 11.77
CA LEU A 97 8.83 11.57 11.09
C LEU A 97 9.70 10.32 10.92
N ALA A 98 11.02 10.48 10.81
CA ALA A 98 11.96 9.36 10.71
C ALA A 98 12.02 8.53 12.00
N SER A 99 11.91 9.18 13.16
CA SER A 99 11.86 8.50 14.47
C SER A 99 10.71 7.50 14.56
N GLY A 100 9.54 7.82 13.97
CA GLY A 100 8.40 6.89 13.92
C GLY A 100 8.65 5.68 13.03
N VAL A 101 9.37 5.85 11.92
CA VAL A 101 9.73 4.74 11.02
C VAL A 101 10.71 3.80 11.71
N ILE A 102 11.70 4.37 12.40
CA ILE A 102 12.68 3.61 13.18
C ILE A 102 11.99 2.87 14.34
N GLY A 103 11.07 3.53 15.05
CA GLY A 103 10.28 2.90 16.11
C GLY A 103 9.45 1.71 15.61
N LEU A 104 8.81 1.84 14.45
CA LEU A 104 8.06 0.74 13.83
C LEU A 104 8.99 -0.43 13.46
N LEU A 105 10.18 -0.15 12.93
CA LEU A 105 11.16 -1.18 12.59
C LEU A 105 11.66 -1.93 13.83
N ILE A 106 12.03 -1.20 14.89
CA ILE A 106 12.48 -1.79 16.15
C ILE A 106 11.38 -2.63 16.78
N PHE A 107 10.15 -2.10 16.86
CA PHE A 107 9.04 -2.82 17.48
C PHE A 107 8.65 -4.06 16.67
N ALA A 108 8.66 -3.97 15.34
CA ALA A 108 8.45 -5.14 14.47
C ALA A 108 9.55 -6.19 14.67
N PHE A 109 10.82 -5.77 14.76
CA PHE A 109 11.93 -6.68 15.00
C PHE A 109 11.82 -7.39 16.36
N LEU A 110 11.57 -6.64 17.43
CA LEU A 110 11.39 -7.18 18.78
C LEU A 110 10.17 -8.11 18.85
N SER A 111 9.04 -7.72 18.24
CA SER A 111 7.83 -8.56 18.21
C SER A 111 8.10 -9.89 17.49
N ASN A 112 8.79 -9.86 16.35
CA ASN A 112 9.18 -11.08 15.62
C ASN A 112 10.16 -11.95 16.42
N LEU A 113 11.02 -11.35 17.23
CA LEU A 113 11.94 -12.07 18.11
C LEU A 113 11.20 -12.75 19.27
N VAL A 114 10.28 -12.04 19.93
CA VAL A 114 9.46 -12.58 21.03
C VAL A 114 8.53 -13.70 20.53
N LEU A 115 7.96 -13.55 19.33
CA LEU A 115 7.12 -14.56 18.69
C LEU A 115 7.91 -15.73 18.07
N GLY A 116 9.25 -15.69 18.10
CA GLY A 116 10.10 -16.71 17.47
C GLY A 116 9.96 -16.79 15.94
N GLN A 117 9.37 -15.78 15.30
CA GLN A 117 9.13 -15.70 13.86
C GLN A 117 10.31 -15.10 13.09
N PHE A 118 11.35 -14.63 13.80
CA PHE A 118 12.55 -14.09 13.18
C PHE A 118 13.37 -15.18 12.49
N LYS A 119 13.28 -15.21 11.15
CA LYS A 119 14.11 -16.07 10.29
C LYS A 119 15.11 -15.21 9.52
N PRO A 120 16.38 -15.15 9.94
CA PRO A 120 17.39 -14.43 9.19
C PRO A 120 17.67 -15.17 7.87
N GLY A 121 17.38 -14.53 6.74
CA GLY A 121 17.63 -15.10 5.42
C GLY A 121 16.74 -14.52 4.34
N PHE A 122 17.20 -14.51 3.09
CA PHE A 122 16.46 -14.02 1.92
C PHE A 122 15.67 -15.13 1.20
N ALA A 123 15.83 -16.39 1.62
CA ALA A 123 15.18 -17.55 1.01
C ALA A 123 13.94 -17.97 1.81
N GLY A 124 12.84 -18.28 1.13
CA GLY A 124 11.60 -18.78 1.76
C GLY A 124 10.83 -17.74 2.57
N GLN A 125 11.11 -16.45 2.40
CA GLN A 125 10.33 -15.38 3.01
C GLN A 125 8.96 -15.26 2.30
N PRO A 126 7.86 -14.98 3.05
CA PRO A 126 6.57 -14.70 2.44
C PRO A 126 6.71 -13.51 1.48
N ILE A 127 6.14 -13.62 0.28
CA ILE A 127 6.06 -12.55 -0.75
C ILE A 127 7.40 -12.22 -1.45
N ALA A 128 8.56 -12.59 -0.87
CA ALA A 128 9.87 -12.43 -1.51
C ALA A 128 10.33 -13.74 -2.18
N HIS A 129 10.59 -13.69 -3.48
CA HIS A 129 11.18 -14.82 -4.21
C HIS A 129 12.71 -14.74 -4.23
N THR A 130 13.38 -15.84 -4.55
CA THR A 130 14.86 -15.92 -4.59
C THR A 130 15.51 -15.00 -5.62
N ASN A 131 14.76 -14.54 -6.63
CA ASN A 131 15.28 -13.62 -7.63
C ASN A 131 15.32 -12.17 -7.10
N GLN A 132 16.48 -11.75 -6.62
CA GLN A 132 16.68 -10.43 -6.01
C GLN A 132 16.41 -9.26 -6.99
N ILE A 133 16.64 -9.45 -8.29
CA ILE A 133 16.46 -8.41 -9.31
C ILE A 133 14.98 -8.04 -9.42
N TRP A 134 14.10 -9.04 -9.54
CA TRP A 134 12.66 -8.79 -9.66
C TRP A 134 12.04 -8.27 -8.36
N ASN A 135 12.60 -8.63 -7.19
CA ASN A 135 12.15 -8.09 -5.90
C ASN A 135 12.49 -6.59 -5.86
N PHE A 136 13.72 -6.26 -6.24
CA PHE A 136 14.17 -4.88 -6.29
C PHE A 136 13.34 -4.05 -7.30
N LEU A 137 13.11 -4.57 -8.51
CA LEU A 137 12.34 -3.87 -9.54
C LEU A 137 10.85 -3.72 -9.15
N GLY A 138 10.25 -4.74 -8.52
CA GLY A 138 8.87 -4.66 -8.01
C GLY A 138 8.73 -3.65 -6.88
N MET A 139 9.67 -3.62 -5.94
CA MET A 139 9.70 -2.62 -4.87
C MET A 139 10.00 -1.22 -5.39
N ALA A 140 10.85 -1.08 -6.42
CA ALA A 140 11.12 0.19 -7.09
C ALA A 140 9.87 0.71 -7.81
N LEU A 141 9.13 -0.15 -8.50
CA LEU A 141 7.86 0.19 -9.15
C LEU A 141 6.83 0.67 -8.12
N SER A 142 6.60 -0.09 -7.06
CA SER A 142 5.64 0.29 -6.01
C SER A 142 6.03 1.62 -5.37
N GLY A 143 7.30 1.80 -5.01
CA GLY A 143 7.83 3.05 -4.47
C GLY A 143 7.65 4.24 -5.42
N LEU A 144 7.83 4.03 -6.73
CA LEU A 144 7.60 5.07 -7.74
C LEU A 144 6.11 5.43 -7.86
N ALA A 145 5.23 4.44 -7.90
CA ALA A 145 3.78 4.65 -7.94
C ALA A 145 3.28 5.41 -6.70
N TYR A 146 3.73 5.02 -5.50
CA TYR A 146 3.40 5.70 -4.24
C TYR A 146 3.92 7.14 -4.19
N ALA A 147 5.13 7.38 -4.72
CA ALA A 147 5.67 8.72 -4.80
C ALA A 147 4.86 9.62 -5.75
N LEU A 148 4.42 9.10 -6.89
CA LEU A 148 3.58 9.84 -7.85
C LEU A 148 2.17 10.08 -7.30
N ALA A 149 1.59 9.12 -6.59
CA ALA A 149 0.30 9.28 -5.91
C ALA A 149 0.36 10.22 -4.68
N GLY A 150 1.55 10.72 -4.31
CA GLY A 150 1.72 11.67 -3.20
C GLY A 150 1.62 11.05 -1.81
N GLY A 151 1.78 9.73 -1.65
CA GLY A 151 1.70 9.09 -0.33
C GLY A 151 2.02 7.60 -0.34
N CYS A 152 2.40 7.06 0.83
CA CYS A 152 2.56 5.62 1.02
C CYS A 152 1.18 4.92 1.13
N PRO A 153 1.09 3.59 0.92
CA PRO A 153 -0.20 2.89 0.92
C PRO A 153 -0.97 3.06 2.24
N GLY A 154 -0.28 3.08 3.38
CA GLY A 154 -0.90 3.35 4.68
C GLY A 154 -1.54 4.74 4.76
N ARG A 155 -0.81 5.79 4.33
CA ARG A 155 -1.35 7.16 4.30
C ARG A 155 -2.58 7.27 3.41
N GLN A 156 -2.61 6.59 2.27
CA GLN A 156 -3.77 6.62 1.38
C GLN A 156 -5.00 5.95 2.01
N LEU A 157 -4.81 4.90 2.81
CA LEU A 157 -5.91 4.30 3.59
C LEU A 157 -6.46 5.28 4.63
N PHE A 158 -5.58 5.96 5.39
CA PHE A 158 -6.02 6.93 6.40
C PHE A 158 -6.71 8.16 5.77
N LEU A 159 -6.15 8.71 4.69
CA LEU A 159 -6.76 9.81 3.94
C LEU A 159 -8.12 9.42 3.35
N SER A 160 -8.27 8.17 2.89
CA SER A 160 -9.56 7.67 2.39
C SER A 160 -10.62 7.63 3.50
N GLY A 161 -10.23 7.37 4.75
CA GLY A 161 -11.09 7.44 5.93
C GLY A 161 -11.41 8.86 6.41
N GLU A 162 -10.53 9.83 6.15
CA GLU A 162 -10.75 11.26 6.40
C GLU A 162 -11.69 11.91 5.36
N GLY A 163 -12.03 11.19 4.29
CA GLY A 163 -12.91 11.66 3.22
C GLY A 163 -12.21 12.20 1.99
N ASN A 164 -10.91 11.92 1.80
CA ASN A 164 -10.20 12.25 0.58
C ASN A 164 -10.55 11.24 -0.55
N ILE A 165 -11.16 11.74 -1.62
CA ILE A 165 -11.63 10.93 -2.74
C ILE A 165 -10.47 10.43 -3.61
N ASP A 166 -9.44 11.24 -3.84
CA ASP A 166 -8.27 10.83 -4.62
C ASP A 166 -7.57 9.65 -3.95
N ALA A 167 -7.45 9.71 -2.62
CA ALA A 167 -6.96 8.60 -1.81
C ALA A 167 -7.88 7.38 -1.88
N GLY A 168 -9.21 7.59 -1.90
CA GLY A 168 -10.18 6.53 -2.11
C GLY A 168 -10.02 5.82 -3.46
N VAL A 169 -9.91 6.55 -4.56
CA VAL A 169 -9.66 5.96 -5.89
C VAL A 169 -8.36 5.17 -5.90
N PHE A 170 -7.31 5.67 -5.25
CA PHE A 170 -6.05 4.97 -5.10
C PHE A 170 -6.20 3.64 -4.34
N VAL A 171 -6.94 3.64 -3.23
CA VAL A 171 -7.19 2.43 -2.43
C VAL A 171 -8.03 1.40 -3.20
N ILE A 172 -9.08 1.83 -3.91
CA ILE A 172 -9.87 0.93 -4.78
C ILE A 172 -8.97 0.33 -5.85
N GLY A 173 -8.14 1.15 -6.51
CA GLY A 173 -7.17 0.70 -7.50
C GLY A 173 -6.18 -0.33 -6.94
N MET A 174 -5.68 -0.13 -5.73
CA MET A 174 -4.83 -1.11 -5.04
C MET A 174 -5.54 -2.43 -4.78
N ILE A 175 -6.80 -2.41 -4.30
CA ILE A 175 -7.57 -3.62 -4.00
C ILE A 175 -7.88 -4.40 -5.28
N VAL A 176 -8.37 -3.71 -6.31
CA VAL A 176 -8.66 -4.32 -7.62
C VAL A 176 -7.38 -4.85 -8.25
N GLY A 177 -6.28 -4.09 -8.20
CA GLY A 177 -4.97 -4.50 -8.69
C GLY A 177 -4.42 -5.72 -7.95
N ALA A 178 -4.58 -5.80 -6.62
CA ALA A 178 -4.22 -6.97 -5.84
C ALA A 178 -5.06 -8.20 -6.22
N GLY A 179 -6.36 -8.02 -6.43
CA GLY A 179 -7.24 -9.08 -6.92
C GLY A 179 -6.83 -9.58 -8.30
N PHE A 180 -6.53 -8.68 -9.23
CA PHE A 180 -6.02 -9.02 -10.56
C PHE A 180 -4.69 -9.76 -10.47
N ALA A 181 -3.75 -9.28 -9.65
CA ALA A 181 -2.43 -9.89 -9.53
C ALA A 181 -2.49 -11.34 -9.02
N ASN A 182 -3.38 -11.63 -8.07
CA ASN A 182 -3.55 -12.97 -7.53
C ASN A 182 -4.34 -13.90 -8.47
N ASN A 183 -5.35 -13.40 -9.19
CA ASN A 183 -6.15 -14.21 -10.12
C ASN A 183 -5.42 -14.55 -11.42
N PHE A 184 -4.61 -13.64 -11.95
CA PHE A 184 -3.90 -13.82 -13.23
C PHE A 184 -2.47 -14.36 -13.05
N GLY A 185 -2.08 -14.78 -11.84
CA GLY A 185 -0.76 -15.36 -11.57
C GLY A 185 0.40 -14.37 -11.80
N VAL A 186 0.14 -13.07 -11.65
CA VAL A 186 1.15 -12.01 -11.70
C VAL A 186 1.84 -11.87 -10.34
N ALA A 187 1.17 -12.28 -9.26
CA ALA A 187 1.72 -12.28 -7.92
C ALA A 187 2.93 -13.21 -7.81
N ALA A 188 4.03 -12.69 -7.26
CA ALA A 188 5.18 -13.47 -6.89
C ALA A 188 4.87 -14.38 -5.69
N SER A 189 5.46 -15.58 -5.69
CA SER A 189 5.40 -16.49 -4.56
C SER A 189 6.81 -16.89 -4.13
N PRO A 190 7.00 -17.48 -2.93
CA PRO A 190 8.31 -18.00 -2.52
C PRO A 190 8.89 -19.03 -3.51
N ALA A 191 8.03 -19.68 -4.32
CA ALA A 191 8.43 -20.63 -5.36
C ALA A 191 8.97 -19.99 -6.64
N GLY A 192 8.79 -18.66 -6.82
CA GLY A 192 9.32 -17.94 -7.98
C GLY A 192 8.41 -16.82 -8.49
N ILE A 193 8.88 -16.18 -9.55
CA ILE A 193 8.14 -15.20 -10.37
C ILE A 193 7.08 -15.91 -11.21
N GLY A 194 5.87 -15.35 -11.25
CA GLY A 194 4.83 -15.80 -12.16
C GLY A 194 5.20 -15.52 -13.63
N PRO A 195 4.61 -16.24 -14.61
CA PRO A 195 4.95 -16.09 -16.03
C PRO A 195 4.80 -14.65 -16.55
N TRP A 196 3.84 -13.91 -15.99
CA TRP A 196 3.49 -12.54 -16.41
C TRP A 196 4.04 -11.45 -15.50
N SER A 197 4.70 -11.81 -14.38
CA SER A 197 5.15 -10.83 -13.39
C SER A 197 6.23 -9.89 -13.94
N ALA A 198 7.18 -10.43 -14.70
CA ALA A 198 8.25 -9.68 -15.34
C ALA A 198 7.69 -8.60 -16.30
N PHE A 199 6.73 -9.00 -17.13
CA PHE A 199 6.06 -8.09 -18.07
C PHE A 199 5.29 -7.00 -17.34
N ALA A 200 4.51 -7.36 -16.31
CA ALA A 200 3.74 -6.41 -15.51
C ALA A 200 4.64 -5.36 -14.83
N VAL A 201 5.79 -5.76 -14.30
CA VAL A 201 6.75 -4.84 -13.67
C VAL A 201 7.35 -3.88 -14.69
N ILE A 202 7.75 -4.36 -15.87
CA ILE A 202 8.32 -3.51 -16.93
C ILE A 202 7.29 -2.50 -17.44
N VAL A 203 6.08 -2.96 -17.79
CA VAL A 203 5.00 -2.08 -18.26
C VAL A 203 4.61 -1.06 -17.20
N GLY A 204 4.52 -1.49 -15.93
CA GLY A 204 4.24 -0.59 -14.81
C GLY A 204 5.31 0.47 -14.63
N LEU A 205 6.59 0.11 -14.75
CA LEU A 205 7.71 1.05 -14.66
C LEU A 205 7.65 2.08 -15.79
N LEU A 206 7.44 1.63 -17.03
CA LEU A 206 7.29 2.52 -18.18
C LEU A 206 6.11 3.48 -18.00
N PHE A 207 4.97 2.98 -17.53
CA PHE A 207 3.80 3.81 -17.25
C PHE A 207 4.06 4.86 -16.15
N CYS A 208 4.70 4.47 -15.04
CA CYS A 208 5.05 5.40 -13.96
C CYS A 208 6.07 6.45 -14.41
N ILE A 209 7.07 6.06 -15.22
CA ILE A 209 8.04 7.01 -15.76
C ILE A 209 7.35 7.97 -16.74
N ALA A 210 6.52 7.45 -17.66
CA ALA A 210 5.79 8.27 -18.62
C ALA A 210 4.89 9.28 -17.91
N THR A 211 4.05 8.84 -16.97
CA THR A 211 3.20 9.74 -16.17
C THR A 211 4.02 10.77 -15.39
N GLY A 212 5.14 10.36 -14.79
CA GLY A 212 6.06 11.26 -14.11
C GLY A 212 6.70 12.32 -15.02
N VAL A 213 6.94 12.04 -16.30
CA VAL A 213 7.50 12.98 -17.28
C VAL A 213 6.43 13.89 -17.87
N PHE A 214 5.31 13.32 -18.35
CA PHE A 214 4.25 14.06 -19.05
C PHE A 214 3.45 15.00 -18.13
N MET A 215 3.33 14.69 -16.84
CA MET A 215 2.60 15.52 -15.86
C MET A 215 3.49 16.56 -15.16
N ARG A 216 4.73 16.77 -15.61
CA ARG A 216 5.54 17.89 -15.12
C ARG A 216 4.99 19.19 -15.69
N LYS A 217 4.67 20.15 -14.83
CA LYS A 217 4.47 21.53 -15.29
C LYS A 217 5.83 22.07 -15.73
N LYS A 218 5.93 22.52 -16.99
CA LYS A 218 7.09 23.31 -17.42
C LYS A 218 7.19 24.51 -16.48
N ILE A 219 8.27 24.57 -15.71
CA ILE A 219 8.69 25.80 -15.06
C ILE A 219 9.14 26.69 -16.22
N VAL A 220 8.24 27.58 -16.67
CA VAL A 220 8.58 28.71 -17.53
C VAL A 220 9.11 29.80 -16.64
#